data_AF-A0A7S1L2D8-F1
#
_entry.id   AF-A0A7S1L2D8-F1
#
_cell.length_a   1.000
_cell.length_b   1.000
_cell.length_c   1.000
_cell.angle_alpha   90.00
_cell.angle_beta   90.00
_cell.angle_gamma   90.00
#
_symmetry.space_group_name_H-M   'P 1'
#
loop_
_entity.id
_entity.type
_entity.pdbx_description
1 polymer ?
#
loop_
_entity_poly.entity_id
_entity_poly.type
_entity_poly.pdbx_seq_one_letter_code
_entity_poly.pdbx_strand_id
1 'polypeptide(L)'
;IIIGGGDTGNDCIGTSVRHGASSIVNLELLPKPPPSRAPETPWPHWPNQLRTDYGHEEAAKAVNGGKDIRTFSVQTKEFVGDAEGKVTGIKIVDLEWVHKDGRMLMNEIAGTERVLEA
;
A
#
# COMPACT_ATOMS: atom_id res chain seq x y z
N ILE A 1 -8.04 5.03 -4.10
CA ILE A 1 -6.65 4.77 -3.63
C ILE A 1 -6.62 4.87 -2.10
N ILE A 2 -6.03 3.89 -1.40
CA ILE A 2 -5.92 3.86 0.07
C ILE A 2 -4.44 3.94 0.44
N ILE A 3 -4.06 4.91 1.27
CA ILE A 3 -2.68 5.13 1.73
C ILE A 3 -2.51 4.51 3.12
N GLY A 4 -1.63 3.51 3.23
CA GLY A 4 -1.36 2.73 4.43
C GLY A 4 -2.07 1.37 4.44
N GLY A 5 -1.42 0.32 4.94
CA GLY A 5 -2.02 -1.03 5.05
C GLY A 5 -2.04 -1.61 6.47
N GLY A 6 -2.25 -0.73 7.46
CA GLY A 6 -2.73 -1.16 8.77
C GLY A 6 -4.19 -1.62 8.74
N ASP A 7 -4.70 -2.03 9.90
CA ASP A 7 -6.10 -2.44 10.12
C ASP A 7 -7.10 -1.39 9.62
N THR A 8 -6.86 -0.11 9.93
CA THR A 8 -7.67 1.01 9.42
C THR A 8 -7.68 1.09 7.89
N GLY A 9 -6.54 0.80 7.23
CA GLY A 9 -6.47 0.76 5.77
C GLY A 9 -7.31 -0.37 5.19
N ASN A 10 -7.28 -1.54 5.84
CA ASN A 10 -8.12 -2.68 5.49
C ASN A 10 -9.62 -2.40 5.65
N ASP A 11 -10.03 -1.73 6.71
CA ASP A 11 -11.42 -1.29 6.89
C ASP A 11 -11.84 -0.30 5.79
N CYS A 12 -10.99 0.68 5.45
CA CYS A 12 -11.25 1.60 4.35
C CYS A 12 -11.39 0.89 3.00
N ILE A 13 -10.60 -0.14 2.74
CA ILE A 13 -10.73 -0.98 1.55
C ILE A 13 -12.11 -1.65 1.53
N GLY A 14 -12.48 -2.32 2.62
CA GLY A 14 -13.76 -3.01 2.77
C GLY A 14 -14.97 -2.08 2.55
N THR A 15 -14.95 -0.88 3.15
CA THR A 15 -15.98 0.14 2.95
C THR A 15 -16.03 0.63 1.50
N SER A 16 -14.88 0.88 0.88
CA SER A 16 -14.82 1.38 -0.51
C SER A 16 -15.45 0.40 -1.50
N VAL A 17 -15.26 -0.92 -1.29
CA VAL A 17 -15.95 -1.95 -2.08
C VAL A 17 -17.47 -1.83 -1.92
N ARG A 18 -17.99 -1.67 -0.69
CA ARG A 18 -19.45 -1.53 -0.45
C ARG A 18 -20.03 -0.26 -1.06
N HIS A 19 -19.23 0.80 -1.13
CA HIS A 19 -19.64 2.06 -1.77
C HIS A 19 -19.57 2.00 -3.30
N GLY A 20 -19.20 0.86 -3.89
CA GLY A 20 -19.23 0.66 -5.33
C GLY A 20 -18.00 1.21 -6.07
N ALA A 21 -16.83 1.25 -5.40
CA ALA A 21 -15.58 1.60 -6.08
C ALA A 21 -15.35 0.69 -7.31
N SER A 22 -14.97 1.28 -8.44
CA SER A 22 -14.71 0.52 -9.68
C SER A 22 -13.39 -0.23 -9.65
N SER A 23 -12.41 0.27 -8.90
CA SER A 23 -11.12 -0.35 -8.66
C SER A 23 -10.51 0.19 -7.36
N ILE A 24 -9.60 -0.59 -6.77
CA ILE A 24 -8.90 -0.21 -5.54
C ILE A 24 -7.40 -0.43 -5.71
N VAL A 25 -6.60 0.53 -5.24
CA VAL A 25 -5.16 0.39 -5.04
C VAL A 25 -4.86 0.75 -3.60
N ASN A 26 -4.08 -0.09 -2.92
CA ASN A 26 -3.59 0.15 -1.58
C ASN A 26 -2.07 0.34 -1.59
N LEU A 27 -1.61 1.47 -1.05
CA LEU A 27 -0.20 1.86 -1.05
C LEU A 27 0.42 1.60 0.31
N GLU A 28 1.53 0.88 0.30
CA GLU A 28 2.27 0.45 1.49
C GLU A 28 3.68 1.04 1.45
N LEU A 29 4.02 1.80 2.49
CA LEU A 29 5.30 2.50 2.59
C LEU A 29 6.47 1.51 2.77
N LEU A 30 6.24 0.44 3.53
CA LEU A 30 7.25 -0.54 3.89
C LEU A 30 7.42 -1.63 2.80
N PRO A 31 8.55 -2.36 2.82
CA PRO A 31 8.74 -3.53 1.97
C PRO A 31 7.65 -4.56 2.19
N LYS A 32 7.38 -5.34 1.13
CA LYS A 32 6.50 -6.50 1.23
C LYS A 32 7.04 -7.43 2.31
N PRO A 33 6.26 -7.71 3.38
CA PRO A 33 6.70 -8.61 4.44
C PRO A 33 6.96 -10.03 3.89
N PRO A 34 7.78 -10.85 4.58
CA PRO A 34 8.02 -12.23 4.19
C PRO A 34 6.72 -13.05 4.26
N PRO A 35 6.58 -14.13 3.45
CA PRO A 35 5.35 -14.93 3.42
C PRO A 35 5.06 -15.67 4.73
N SER A 36 6.06 -15.83 5.61
CA SER A 36 5.94 -16.45 6.93
C SER A 36 6.66 -15.60 7.99
N ARG A 37 6.36 -15.84 9.27
CA ARG A 37 6.96 -15.12 10.41
C ARG A 37 8.49 -15.07 10.30
N ALA A 38 9.01 -13.86 10.29
CA ALA A 38 10.43 -13.59 10.31
C ALA A 38 11.07 -14.10 11.63
N PRO A 39 12.19 -14.83 11.60
CA PRO A 39 12.90 -15.32 12.79
C PRO A 39 13.25 -14.23 13.81
N GLU A 40 13.42 -13.00 13.34
CA GLU A 40 13.74 -11.81 14.14
C GLU A 40 12.57 -11.35 15.01
N THR A 41 11.36 -11.85 14.74
CA THR A 41 10.13 -11.57 15.50
C THR A 41 9.53 -12.87 16.06
N PRO A 42 10.21 -13.59 16.96
CA PRO A 42 9.68 -14.82 17.55
C PRO A 42 8.48 -14.51 18.47
N TRP A 43 7.62 -15.48 18.75
CA TRP A 43 6.57 -15.28 19.76
C TRP A 43 7.22 -14.98 21.13
N PRO A 44 6.71 -14.02 21.93
CA PRO A 44 5.42 -13.33 21.81
C PRO A 44 5.45 -12.01 21.02
N HIS A 45 6.54 -11.67 20.32
CA HIS A 45 6.58 -10.47 19.48
C HIS A 45 5.53 -10.54 18.37
N TRP A 46 5.05 -9.36 17.98
CA TRP A 46 4.16 -9.22 16.83
C TRP A 46 4.89 -9.76 15.58
N PRO A 47 4.30 -10.71 14.85
CA PRO A 47 4.99 -11.32 13.73
C PRO A 47 5.12 -10.32 12.59
N ASN A 48 6.34 -10.14 12.12
CA ASN A 48 6.57 -9.60 10.79
C ASN A 48 6.35 -10.71 9.76
N GLN A 49 5.17 -10.70 9.12
CA GLN A 49 4.82 -11.61 8.03
C GLN A 49 3.72 -10.97 7.17
N LEU A 50 3.63 -11.41 5.92
CA LEU A 50 2.62 -10.95 4.99
C LEU A 50 1.27 -11.45 5.47
N ARG A 51 0.37 -10.52 5.76
CA ARG A 51 -1.01 -10.81 6.12
C ARG A 51 -1.89 -10.36 4.98
N THR A 52 -2.78 -11.24 4.55
CA THR A 52 -3.89 -10.87 3.68
C THR A 52 -5.13 -10.90 4.55
N ASP A 53 -5.83 -9.78 4.57
CA ASP A 53 -6.99 -9.55 5.44
C ASP A 53 -8.25 -9.39 4.58
N TYR A 54 -9.43 -9.35 5.20
CA TYR A 54 -10.71 -9.48 4.52
C TYR A 54 -10.91 -8.42 3.43
N GLY A 55 -10.50 -7.18 3.66
CA GLY A 55 -10.63 -6.07 2.70
C GLY A 55 -9.76 -6.32 1.47
N HIS A 56 -8.53 -6.80 1.66
CA HIS A 56 -7.64 -7.17 0.56
C HIS A 56 -8.23 -8.25 -0.33
N GLU A 57 -8.71 -9.35 0.27
CA GLU A 57 -9.28 -10.46 -0.49
C GLU A 57 -10.55 -10.06 -1.24
N GLU A 58 -11.40 -9.28 -0.58
CA GLU A 58 -12.64 -8.84 -1.16
C GLU A 58 -12.43 -7.86 -2.31
N ALA A 59 -11.61 -6.84 -2.13
CA ALA A 59 -11.31 -5.89 -3.19
C ALA A 59 -10.63 -6.57 -4.39
N ALA A 60 -9.68 -7.48 -4.13
CA ALA A 60 -9.07 -8.29 -5.17
C ALA A 60 -10.14 -9.01 -6.01
N LYS A 61 -11.08 -9.71 -5.37
CA LYS A 61 -12.13 -10.49 -6.06
C LYS A 61 -13.20 -9.60 -6.71
N ALA A 62 -13.66 -8.56 -6.02
CA ALA A 62 -14.84 -7.79 -6.40
C ALA A 62 -14.54 -6.73 -7.46
N VAL A 63 -13.40 -6.03 -7.35
CA VAL A 63 -13.14 -4.80 -8.11
C VAL A 63 -11.79 -4.79 -8.85
N ASN A 64 -10.90 -5.76 -8.57
CA ASN A 64 -9.57 -5.83 -9.20
C ASN A 64 -9.30 -7.14 -9.98
N GLY A 65 -10.35 -7.90 -10.32
CA GLY A 65 -10.24 -9.07 -11.21
C GLY A 65 -9.38 -10.22 -10.64
N GLY A 66 -9.39 -10.40 -9.33
CA GLY A 66 -8.63 -11.41 -8.60
C GLY A 66 -7.18 -11.04 -8.29
N LYS A 67 -6.72 -9.83 -8.67
CA LYS A 67 -5.33 -9.40 -8.46
C LYS A 67 -5.15 -8.74 -7.09
N ASP A 68 -3.97 -8.94 -6.49
CA ASP A 68 -3.60 -8.21 -5.26
C ASP A 68 -3.64 -6.71 -5.52
N ILE A 69 -4.27 -5.97 -4.60
CA ILE A 69 -4.49 -4.53 -4.71
C ILE A 69 -3.32 -3.71 -4.14
N ARG A 70 -2.36 -4.37 -3.46
CA ARG A 70 -1.29 -3.72 -2.71
C ARG A 70 -0.08 -3.41 -3.58
N THR A 71 0.46 -2.21 -3.39
CA THR A 71 1.76 -1.79 -3.92
C THR A 71 2.67 -1.44 -2.75
N PHE A 72 3.76 -2.18 -2.59
CA PHE A 72 4.71 -2.05 -1.47
C PHE A 72 5.91 -1.20 -1.83
N SER A 73 6.61 -0.68 -0.82
CA SER A 73 7.75 0.24 -0.97
C SER A 73 7.40 1.43 -1.86
N VAL A 74 6.30 2.12 -1.55
CA VAL A 74 5.88 3.30 -2.30
C VAL A 74 5.68 4.48 -1.37
N GLN A 75 6.20 5.63 -1.77
CA GLN A 75 5.92 6.90 -1.11
C GLN A 75 4.97 7.74 -1.95
N THR A 76 3.91 8.22 -1.30
CA THR A 76 3.06 9.30 -1.81
C THR A 76 3.81 10.63 -1.78
N LYS A 77 3.85 11.34 -2.90
CA LYS A 77 4.55 12.63 -3.06
C LYS A 77 3.61 13.82 -3.03
N GLU A 78 2.53 13.77 -3.81
CA GLU A 78 1.58 14.88 -3.94
C GLU A 78 0.20 14.39 -4.40
N PHE A 79 -0.84 15.14 -4.05
CA PHE A 79 -2.16 15.00 -4.63
C PHE A 79 -2.22 15.80 -5.93
N VAL A 80 -2.76 15.19 -6.99
CA VAL A 80 -3.02 15.85 -8.26
C VAL A 80 -4.50 16.20 -8.29
N GLY A 81 -4.82 17.45 -8.62
CA GLY A 81 -6.19 17.93 -8.71
C GLY A 81 -6.49 18.69 -9.99
N ASP A 82 -7.77 18.82 -10.31
CA ASP A 82 -8.26 19.61 -11.43
C ASP A 82 -8.44 21.09 -11.04
N ALA A 83 -8.85 21.90 -12.03
CA ALA A 83 -9.11 23.32 -11.84
C ALA A 83 -10.31 23.62 -10.90
N GLU A 84 -11.15 22.63 -10.62
CA GLU A 84 -12.30 22.72 -9.69
C GLU A 84 -11.90 22.32 -8.25
N GLY A 85 -10.65 21.90 -8.04
CA GLY A 85 -10.14 21.47 -6.74
C GLY A 85 -10.49 20.03 -6.37
N LYS A 86 -10.95 19.21 -7.33
CA LYS A 86 -11.18 17.77 -7.10
C LYS A 86 -9.87 17.00 -7.31
N VAL A 87 -9.63 16.01 -6.46
CA VAL A 87 -8.48 15.11 -6.61
C VAL A 87 -8.72 14.21 -7.82
N THR A 88 -7.81 14.24 -8.78
CA THR A 88 -7.84 13.39 -9.98
C THR A 88 -6.77 12.30 -9.93
N GLY A 89 -5.80 12.41 -9.02
CA GLY A 89 -4.78 11.39 -8.89
C GLY A 89 -3.82 11.64 -7.73
N ILE A 90 -2.83 10.78 -7.63
CA ILE A 90 -1.76 10.87 -6.64
C ILE A 90 -0.43 10.54 -7.29
N LYS A 91 0.55 11.42 -7.12
CA LYS A 91 1.92 11.14 -7.55
C LYS A 91 2.61 10.30 -6.49
N ILE A 92 3.26 9.23 -6.94
CA ILE A 92 4.02 8.30 -6.11
C ILE A 92 5.43 8.11 -6.65
N VAL A 93 6.32 7.60 -5.81
CA VAL A 93 7.66 7.13 -6.18
C VAL A 93 7.94 5.81 -5.49
N ASP A 94 8.68 4.91 -6.16
CA ASP A 94 9.11 3.66 -5.52
C ASP A 94 10.27 3.93 -4.56
N LEU A 95 10.34 3.12 -3.52
CA LEU A 95 11.33 3.18 -2.46
C LEU A 95 12.22 1.94 -2.49
N GLU A 96 13.47 2.15 -2.15
CA GLU A 96 14.39 1.13 -1.70
C GLU A 96 14.68 1.33 -0.21
N TRP A 97 14.56 0.26 0.56
CA TRP A 97 14.86 0.25 1.99
C TRP A 97 16.20 -0.42 2.24
N VAL A 98 17.19 0.35 2.72
CA VAL A 98 18.56 -0.12 2.95
C VAL A 98 18.87 -0.13 4.44
N HIS A 99 19.41 -1.24 4.94
CA HIS A 99 19.91 -1.30 6.31
C HIS A 99 21.34 -0.77 6.37
N LYS A 100 21.56 0.31 7.13
CA LYS A 100 22.88 0.89 7.36
C LYS A 100 23.02 1.31 8.82
N ASP A 101 24.09 0.88 9.47
CA ASP A 101 24.41 1.22 10.87
C ASP A 101 23.26 0.93 11.85
N GLY A 102 22.57 -0.20 11.66
CA GLY A 102 21.43 -0.62 12.49
C GLY A 102 20.14 0.18 12.25
N ARG A 103 20.09 1.04 11.22
CA ARG A 103 18.92 1.83 10.84
C ARG A 103 18.41 1.43 9.46
N MET A 104 17.10 1.49 9.29
CA MET A 104 16.45 1.43 7.99
C MET A 104 16.49 2.82 7.37
N LEU A 105 17.18 2.96 6.24
CA LEU A 105 17.21 4.16 5.41
C LEU A 105 16.24 3.99 4.25
N MET A 106 15.42 5.02 4.05
CA MET A 106 14.46 5.11 2.97
C MET A 106 15.08 5.89 1.82
N ASN A 107 15.25 5.27 0.66
CA ASN A 107 15.77 5.90 -0.55
C ASN A 107 14.70 5.91 -1.64
N GLU A 108 14.49 7.05 -2.28
CA GLU A 108 13.63 7.13 -3.46
C GLU A 108 14.37 6.61 -4.70
N ILE A 109 13.69 5.78 -5.50
CA ILE A 109 14.25 5.26 -6.75
C ILE A 109 14.00 6.26 -7.86
N ALA A 110 15.06 6.96 -8.29
CA ALA A 110 14.98 7.96 -9.36
C ALA A 110 14.39 7.36 -10.65
N GLY A 111 13.47 8.11 -11.28
CA GLY A 111 12.81 7.70 -12.53
C GLY A 111 11.60 6.77 -12.35
N THR A 112 11.22 6.41 -11.12
CA THR A 112 10.01 5.61 -10.84
C THR A 112 8.77 6.44 -10.52
N GLU A 113 8.92 7.77 -10.53
CA GLU A 113 7.82 8.69 -10.30
C GLU A 113 6.70 8.48 -11.32
N ARG A 114 5.47 8.32 -10.83
CA ARG A 114 4.28 8.13 -11.66
C ARG A 114 3.03 8.64 -10.95
N VAL A 115 2.03 8.99 -11.73
CA VAL A 115 0.71 9.37 -11.21
C VAL A 115 -0.21 8.14 -11.29
N LEU A 116 -0.92 7.87 -10.19
CA LEU A 116 -2.05 6.97 -10.18
C LEU A 116 -3.33 7.80 -10.27
N GLU A 117 -4.16 7.52 -11.26
CA GLU A 117 -5.46 8.18 -11.45
C GLU A 117 -6.46 7.72 -10.36
N ALA A 118 -7.29 8.64 -9.90
CA ALA A 118 -8.28 8.44 -8.83
C ALA A 118 -9.68 8.05 -9.35
#